data_AF-A0A1G7J4D3-F1
#
_entry.id   AF-A0A1G7J4D3-F1
#
_cell.length_a   1.000
_cell.length_b   1.000
_cell.length_c   1.000
_cell.angle_alpha   90.00
_cell.angle_beta   90.00
_cell.angle_gamma   90.00
#
_symmetry.space_group_name_H-M   'P 1'
#
loop_
_entity.id
_entity.type
_entity.pdbx_description
1 polymer ?
#
loop_
_entity_poly.entity_id
_entity_poly.type
_entity_poly.pdbx_seq_one_letter_code
_entity_poly.pdbx_strand_id
1 'polypeptide(L)'
;MNDAISSQQEPDAMRAAVQSQIIDCLNRFYAMESGMWGKPLDSLIIRTVVQGRMQGKLYDFSALSEALDLPISTLHRKINSLVESGYLRREPVGKSIYIAPTERTSVRFDESFEAMVTTLRRLYRGEYNFDGAPNLCDEP
;
A
#
# COMPACT_ATOMS: atom_id res chain seq x y z
N MET A 1 -1.44 -49.60 12.34
CA MET A 1 -0.39 -48.59 12.57
C MET A 1 -0.37 -47.64 11.37
N ASN A 2 -1.42 -46.81 11.20
CA ASN A 2 -1.55 -45.90 10.05
C ASN A 2 -2.18 -44.55 10.40
N ASP A 3 -2.48 -44.27 11.68
CA ASP A 3 -3.21 -43.06 12.08
C ASP A 3 -2.30 -41.84 12.32
N ALA A 4 -0.98 -42.00 12.24
CA ALA A 4 -0.02 -40.92 12.52
C ALA A 4 0.34 -40.05 11.29
N ILE A 5 -0.04 -40.47 10.07
CA ILE A 5 0.27 -39.72 8.83
C ILE A 5 -0.85 -38.71 8.50
N SER A 6 -2.07 -38.95 8.98
CA SER A 6 -3.24 -38.14 8.62
C SER A 6 -3.34 -36.80 9.38
N SER A 7 -2.75 -36.70 10.58
CA SER A 7 -2.93 -35.55 11.46
C SER A 7 -1.94 -34.40 11.23
N GLN A 8 -0.84 -34.63 10.50
CA GLN A 8 0.14 -33.59 10.12
C GLN A 8 -0.16 -32.96 8.75
N GLN A 9 -0.91 -33.63 7.86
CA GLN A 9 -1.27 -33.10 6.54
C GLN A 9 -2.32 -31.97 6.59
N GLU A 10 -3.27 -32.02 7.52
CA GLU A 10 -4.29 -30.97 7.69
C GLU A 10 -3.71 -29.60 8.12
N PRO A 11 -2.82 -29.50 9.13
CA PRO A 11 -2.25 -28.21 9.53
C PRO A 11 -1.33 -27.61 8.45
N ASP A 12 -0.63 -28.44 7.67
CA ASP A 12 0.22 -27.98 6.57
C ASP A 12 -0.61 -27.52 5.35
N ALA A 13 -1.69 -28.23 5.03
CA ALA A 13 -2.64 -27.82 3.99
C ALA A 13 -3.37 -26.52 4.37
N MET A 14 -3.79 -26.38 5.64
CA MET A 14 -4.39 -25.16 6.15
C MET A 14 -3.39 -23.99 6.09
N ARG A 15 -2.14 -24.20 6.52
CA ARG A 15 -1.08 -23.20 6.44
C ARG A 15 -0.84 -22.75 5.00
N ALA A 16 -0.74 -23.68 4.06
CA ALA A 16 -0.54 -23.36 2.65
C ALA A 16 -1.71 -22.56 2.06
N ALA A 17 -2.96 -22.92 2.40
CA ALA A 17 -4.14 -22.18 1.99
C ALA A 17 -4.15 -20.74 2.53
N VAL A 18 -3.84 -20.56 3.82
CA VAL A 18 -3.72 -19.24 4.45
C VAL A 18 -2.60 -18.42 3.80
N GLN A 19 -1.43 -19.01 3.55
CA GLN A 19 -0.32 -18.34 2.89
C GLN A 19 -0.70 -17.87 1.48
N SER A 20 -1.37 -18.71 0.68
CA SER A 20 -1.84 -18.33 -0.65
C SER A 20 -2.79 -17.13 -0.59
N GLN A 21 -3.77 -17.16 0.32
CA GLN A 21 -4.73 -16.07 0.48
C GLN A 21 -4.06 -14.74 0.88
N ILE A 22 -3.04 -14.80 1.75
CA ILE A 22 -2.26 -13.62 2.13
C ILE A 22 -1.51 -13.07 0.91
N ILE A 23 -0.82 -13.93 0.14
CA ILE A 23 -0.06 -13.51 -1.05
C ILE A 23 -0.99 -12.87 -2.08
N ASP A 24 -2.15 -13.48 -2.36
CA ASP A 24 -3.13 -12.96 -3.31
C ASP A 24 -3.69 -11.60 -2.86
N CYS A 25 -3.94 -11.45 -1.57
CA CYS A 25 -4.36 -10.18 -0.99
C CYS A 25 -3.31 -9.08 -1.19
N LEU A 26 -2.04 -9.38 -0.89
CA LEU A 26 -0.94 -8.44 -1.07
C LEU A 26 -0.75 -8.05 -2.54
N ASN A 27 -0.87 -9.02 -3.46
CA ASN A 27 -0.78 -8.76 -4.90
C ASN A 27 -1.90 -7.84 -5.40
N ARG A 28 -3.12 -7.98 -4.86
CA ARG A 28 -4.25 -7.08 -5.21
C ARG A 28 -4.08 -5.68 -4.65
N PHE A 29 -3.60 -5.56 -3.42
CA PHE A 29 -3.26 -4.24 -2.85
C PHE A 29 -2.18 -3.57 -3.69
N TYR A 30 -1.16 -4.33 -4.08
CA TYR A 30 -0.13 -3.85 -4.99
C TYR A 30 -0.70 -3.40 -6.34
N ALA A 31 -1.60 -4.17 -6.96
CA ALA A 31 -2.23 -3.79 -8.23
C ALA A 31 -3.08 -2.51 -8.11
N MET A 32 -3.89 -2.39 -7.05
CA MET A 32 -4.67 -1.19 -6.77
C MET A 32 -3.77 0.03 -6.55
N GLU A 33 -2.73 -0.10 -5.71
CA GLU A 33 -1.78 0.98 -5.46
C GLU A 33 -1.00 1.37 -6.72
N SER A 34 -0.57 0.39 -7.53
CA SER A 34 0.20 0.66 -8.75
C SER A 34 -0.61 1.42 -9.80
N GLY A 35 -1.90 1.11 -9.94
CA GLY A 35 -2.80 1.85 -10.83
C GLY A 35 -3.07 3.29 -10.35
N MET A 36 -2.96 3.54 -9.05
CA MET A 36 -3.24 4.87 -8.47
C MET A 36 -2.01 5.78 -8.37
N TRP A 37 -0.86 5.19 -8.00
CA TRP A 37 0.34 5.93 -7.58
C TRP A 37 1.57 5.61 -8.43
N GLY A 38 1.48 4.66 -9.36
CA GLY A 38 2.56 4.27 -10.24
C GLY A 38 3.47 3.20 -9.62
N LYS A 39 4.76 3.50 -9.43
CA LYS A 39 5.75 2.46 -9.07
C LYS A 39 5.63 2.06 -7.59
N PRO A 40 6.03 0.83 -7.19
CA PRO A 40 5.97 0.36 -5.81
C PRO A 40 6.56 1.33 -4.78
N LEU A 41 7.72 1.92 -5.11
CA LEU A 41 8.39 2.87 -4.24
C LEU A 41 7.61 4.18 -4.09
N ASP A 42 6.93 4.62 -5.14
CA ASP A 42 6.14 5.84 -5.14
C ASP A 42 4.90 5.66 -4.24
N SER A 43 4.25 4.50 -4.37
CA SER A 43 3.15 4.05 -3.49
C SER A 43 3.58 3.98 -2.03
N LEU A 44 4.76 3.40 -1.74
CA LEU A 44 5.33 3.34 -0.39
C LEU A 44 5.55 4.73 0.22
N ILE A 45 6.14 5.65 -0.55
CA ILE A 45 6.39 7.00 -0.06
C ILE A 45 5.06 7.71 0.23
N ILE A 46 4.08 7.62 -0.68
CA ILE A 46 2.77 8.26 -0.51
C ILE A 46 2.05 7.73 0.72
N ARG A 47 1.93 6.40 0.88
CA ARG A 47 1.22 5.82 2.03
C ARG A 47 1.89 6.18 3.36
N THR A 48 3.22 6.21 3.42
CA THR A 48 3.95 6.60 4.63
C THR A 48 3.67 8.05 5.00
N VAL A 49 3.65 8.96 4.02
CA VAL A 49 3.33 10.37 4.25
C VAL A 49 1.86 10.57 4.67
N VAL A 50 0.92 9.87 4.02
CA VAL A 50 -0.51 9.91 4.38
C VAL A 50 -0.73 9.38 5.80
N GLN A 51 -0.20 8.20 6.12
CA GLN A 51 -0.27 7.61 7.45
C GLN A 51 0.33 8.52 8.51
N GLY A 52 1.49 9.13 8.22
CA GLY A 52 2.10 10.13 9.10
C GLY A 52 1.15 11.26 9.41
N ARG A 53 0.54 11.85 8.38
CA ARG A 53 -0.43 12.95 8.53
C ARG A 53 -1.63 12.54 9.39
N MET A 54 -2.19 11.35 9.18
CA MET A 54 -3.29 10.83 10.00
C MET A 54 -2.92 10.67 11.49
N GLN A 55 -1.65 10.37 11.78
CA GLN A 55 -1.12 10.22 13.12
C GLN A 55 -0.57 11.52 13.72
N GLY A 56 -0.70 12.65 13.01
CA GLY A 56 -0.09 13.93 13.42
C GLY A 56 1.44 13.96 13.35
N LYS A 57 2.06 13.00 12.66
CA LYS A 57 3.51 12.93 12.43
C LYS A 57 3.88 13.66 11.14
N LEU A 58 4.85 14.57 11.24
CA LEU A 58 5.41 15.28 10.09
C LEU A 58 6.70 14.62 9.63
N TYR A 59 6.94 14.63 8.32
CA TYR A 59 8.15 14.06 7.71
C TYR A 59 8.92 15.12 6.95
N ASP A 60 10.15 15.40 7.37
CA ASP A 60 11.15 16.01 6.49
C ASP A 60 11.94 14.91 5.77
N PHE A 61 12.91 15.27 4.93
CA PHE A 61 13.70 14.29 4.18
C PHE A 61 14.45 13.29 5.07
N SER A 62 14.96 13.74 6.22
CA SER A 62 15.72 12.89 7.14
C SER A 62 14.80 11.90 7.84
N ALA A 63 13.68 12.37 8.38
CA ALA A 63 12.69 11.53 9.04
C ALA A 63 12.04 10.52 8.07
N LEU A 64 11.86 10.91 6.80
CA LEU A 64 11.34 10.03 5.77
C LEU A 64 12.40 8.98 5.34
N SER A 65 13.67 9.37 5.28
CA SER A 65 14.82 8.48 5.02
C SER A 65 14.92 7.39 6.07
N GLU A 66 14.84 7.77 7.34
CA GLU A 66 14.83 6.83 8.46
C GLU A 66 13.59 5.92 8.43
N ALA A 67 12.40 6.48 8.23
CA ALA A 67 11.16 5.70 8.25
C ALA A 67 11.04 4.68 7.12
N LEU A 68 11.71 4.93 5.98
CA LEU A 68 11.66 4.07 4.81
C LEU A 68 12.90 3.20 4.62
N ASP A 69 13.94 3.40 5.44
CA ASP A 69 15.28 2.82 5.27
C ASP A 69 15.83 3.05 3.84
N LEU A 70 15.75 4.30 3.39
CA LEU A 70 16.16 4.70 2.04
C LEU A 70 17.19 5.82 2.07
N PRO A 71 18.20 5.82 1.18
CA PRO A 71 19.13 6.93 1.05
C PRO A 71 18.42 8.26 0.75
N ILE A 72 18.86 9.33 1.40
CA ILE A 72 18.34 10.70 1.20
C ILE A 72 18.38 11.11 -0.28
N SER A 73 19.42 10.74 -1.02
CA SER A 73 19.55 11.04 -2.45
C SER A 73 18.45 10.40 -3.30
N THR A 74 18.08 9.14 -2.99
CA THR A 74 16.96 8.44 -3.63
C THR A 74 15.65 9.15 -3.32
N LEU A 75 15.45 9.55 -2.07
CA LEU A 75 14.24 10.26 -1.66
C LEU A 75 14.12 11.63 -2.31
N HIS A 76 15.20 12.41 -2.43
CA HIS A 76 15.16 13.70 -3.15
C HIS A 76 14.60 13.53 -4.57
N ARG A 77 15.15 12.60 -5.35
CA ARG A 77 14.69 12.34 -6.71
C ARG A 77 13.21 11.94 -6.74
N LYS A 78 12.81 11.06 -5.81
CA LYS A 78 11.44 10.52 -5.76
C LYS A 78 10.41 11.54 -5.29
N ILE A 79 10.70 12.27 -4.24
CA ILE A 79 9.84 13.34 -3.73
C ILE A 79 9.68 14.45 -4.76
N ASN A 80 10.75 14.84 -5.48
CA ASN A 80 10.62 15.84 -6.54
C ASN A 80 9.61 15.38 -7.61
N SER A 81 9.74 14.15 -8.11
CA SER A 81 8.82 13.58 -9.09
C SER A 81 7.37 13.48 -8.58
N LEU A 82 7.19 13.09 -7.31
CA LEU A 82 5.87 12.99 -6.68
C LEU A 82 5.22 14.36 -6.42
N VAL A 83 6.02 15.40 -6.16
CA VAL A 83 5.54 16.78 -6.05
C VAL A 83 5.15 17.32 -7.42
N GLU A 84 5.99 17.11 -8.44
CA GLU A 84 5.70 17.51 -9.82
C GLU A 84 4.43 16.82 -10.37
N SER A 85 4.21 15.57 -9.99
CA SER A 85 3.01 14.81 -10.38
C SER A 85 1.76 15.18 -9.56
N GLY A 86 1.88 16.09 -8.58
CA GLY A 86 0.76 16.57 -7.76
C GLY A 86 0.29 15.61 -6.66
N TYR A 87 1.06 14.56 -6.36
CA TYR A 87 0.72 13.62 -5.28
C TYR A 87 1.12 14.16 -3.90
N LEU A 88 2.28 14.83 -3.84
CA LEU A 88 2.82 15.40 -2.61
C LEU A 88 3.00 16.91 -2.76
N ARG A 89 3.13 17.61 -1.64
CA ARG A 89 3.52 19.01 -1.57
C ARG A 89 4.59 19.23 -0.51
N ARG A 90 5.35 20.31 -0.66
CA ARG A 90 6.24 20.83 0.38
C ARG A 90 5.45 21.82 1.24
N GLU A 91 5.49 21.63 2.55
CA GLU A 91 4.78 22.43 3.55
C GLU A 91 5.81 23.11 4.45
N PRO A 92 6.09 24.42 4.23
CA PRO A 92 7.00 25.18 5.07
C PRO A 92 6.37 25.39 6.46
N VAL A 93 7.12 25.06 7.51
CA VAL A 93 6.72 25.29 8.90
C VAL A 93 7.91 25.89 9.64
N GLY A 94 7.85 27.20 9.90
CA GLY A 94 8.97 27.95 10.46
C GLY A 94 10.18 27.92 9.53
N LYS A 95 11.30 27.35 10.01
CA LYS A 95 12.55 27.19 9.24
C LYS A 95 12.67 25.84 8.54
N SER A 96 11.70 24.95 8.72
CA SER A 96 11.72 23.57 8.23
C SER A 96 10.76 23.41 7.05
N ILE A 97 11.04 22.40 6.21
CA ILE A 97 10.16 22.01 5.10
C ILE A 97 9.77 20.56 5.32
N TYR A 98 8.46 20.34 5.45
CA TYR A 98 7.88 19.01 5.58
C TYR A 98 7.24 18.56 4.26
N ILE A 99 7.10 17.26 4.10
CA ILE A 99 6.40 16.63 3.00
C ILE A 99 4.99 16.26 3.47
N ALA A 100 3.99 16.68 2.70
CA ALA A 100 2.59 16.41 3.00
C ALA A 100 1.86 15.87 1.75
N PRO A 101 0.81 15.06 1.92
CA PRO A 101 0.00 14.63 0.79
C PRO A 101 -0.88 15.79 0.32
N THR A 102 -1.14 15.90 -0.99
CA THR A 102 -2.15 16.84 -1.49
C THR A 102 -3.56 16.41 -1.08
N GLU A 103 -4.52 17.33 -1.06
CA GLU A 103 -5.93 17.00 -0.74
C GLU A 103 -6.48 15.92 -1.68
N ARG A 104 -6.17 16.03 -2.98
CA ARG A 104 -6.50 15.00 -3.99
C ARG A 104 -5.93 13.63 -3.61
N THR A 105 -4.69 13.57 -3.15
CA THR A 105 -4.07 12.31 -2.72
C THR A 105 -4.77 11.72 -1.51
N SER A 106 -5.14 12.55 -0.52
CA SER A 106 -5.88 12.09 0.65
C SER A 106 -7.23 11.49 0.27
N VAL A 107 -8.02 12.18 -0.56
CA VAL A 107 -9.34 11.69 -1.01
C VAL A 107 -9.20 10.36 -1.76
N ARG A 108 -8.26 10.26 -2.70
CA ARG A 108 -8.01 9.02 -3.45
C ARG A 108 -7.53 7.88 -2.58
N PHE A 109 -6.76 8.18 -1.53
CA PHE A 109 -6.32 7.18 -0.57
C PHE A 109 -7.50 6.61 0.22
N ASP A 110 -8.42 7.46 0.67
CA ASP A 110 -9.63 7.02 1.39
C ASP A 110 -10.53 6.14 0.51
N GLU A 111 -10.76 6.53 -0.75
CA GLU A 111 -11.50 5.71 -1.73
C GLU A 111 -10.86 4.34 -1.95
N SER A 112 -9.53 4.32 -2.10
CA SER A 112 -8.76 3.09 -2.25
C SER A 112 -8.85 2.20 -1.02
N PHE A 113 -8.78 2.80 0.17
CA PHE A 113 -8.86 2.07 1.43
C PHE A 113 -10.21 1.35 1.57
N GLU A 114 -11.31 1.99 1.20
CA GLU A 114 -12.64 1.34 1.18
C GLU A 114 -12.71 0.18 0.17
N ALA A 115 -12.06 0.31 -1.00
CA ALA A 115 -11.95 -0.77 -1.97
C ALA A 115 -11.10 -1.95 -1.44
N MET A 116 -9.99 -1.65 -0.74
CA MET A 116 -9.14 -2.65 -0.09
C MET A 116 -9.91 -3.39 1.01
N VAL A 117 -10.62 -2.67 1.89
CA VAL A 117 -11.45 -3.26 2.96
C VAL A 117 -12.56 -4.13 2.38
N THR A 118 -13.20 -3.69 1.31
CA THR A 118 -14.24 -4.48 0.61
C THR A 118 -13.65 -5.77 0.04
N THR A 119 -12.47 -5.69 -0.55
CA THR A 119 -11.74 -6.86 -1.08
C THR A 119 -11.41 -7.86 0.02
N LEU A 120 -10.89 -7.38 1.16
CA LEU A 120 -10.63 -8.22 2.35
C LEU A 120 -11.89 -8.90 2.86
N ARG A 121 -12.97 -8.15 3.04
CA ARG A 121 -14.24 -8.69 3.56
C ARG A 121 -14.77 -9.81 2.67
N ARG A 122 -14.73 -9.64 1.35
CA ARG A 122 -15.17 -10.66 0.41
C ARG A 122 -14.26 -11.90 0.42
N LEU A 123 -12.94 -11.70 0.54
CA LEU A 123 -11.98 -12.80 0.67
C LEU A 123 -12.30 -13.65 1.91
N TYR A 124 -12.49 -13.03 3.08
CA TYR A 124 -12.78 -13.73 4.33
C TYR A 124 -14.18 -14.35 4.40
N ARG A 125 -15.14 -13.89 3.60
CA ARG A 125 -16.48 -14.48 3.50
C ARG A 125 -16.56 -15.65 2.52
N GLY A 126 -15.49 -15.94 1.78
CA GLY A 126 -15.52 -16.93 0.70
C GLY A 126 -16.38 -16.50 -0.51
N GLU A 127 -16.73 -15.23 -0.59
CA GLU A 127 -17.62 -14.66 -1.63
C GLU A 127 -16.85 -14.22 -2.89
N TYR A 128 -15.53 -14.43 -2.95
CA TYR A 128 -14.69 -13.98 -4.06
C TYR A 128 -14.27 -15.15 -4.95
N ASN A 129 -14.83 -15.23 -6.16
CA ASN A 129 -14.32 -16.10 -7.23
C ASN A 129 -13.08 -15.46 -7.85
N PHE A 130 -11.98 -16.22 -7.93
CA PHE A 130 -10.68 -15.76 -8.40
C PHE A 130 -10.59 -15.55 -9.93
N ASP A 131 -11.60 -15.97 -10.69
CA ASP A 131 -11.57 -16.03 -12.15
C ASP A 131 -11.94 -14.72 -12.88
N GLY A 132 -12.13 -13.61 -12.16
CA GLY A 132 -12.51 -12.33 -12.77
C GLY A 132 -12.00 -11.15 -11.99
N ALA A 133 -10.74 -10.77 -12.20
CA ALA A 133 -10.31 -9.43 -11.84
C ALA A 133 -11.00 -8.44 -12.81
N PRO A 134 -11.79 -7.46 -12.33
CA PRO A 134 -12.26 -6.40 -13.20
C PRO A 134 -11.03 -5.62 -13.69
N ASN A 135 -10.91 -5.46 -15.02
CA ASN A 135 -9.99 -4.48 -15.60
C ASN A 135 -10.44 -3.11 -15.11
N LEU A 136 -9.74 -2.57 -14.10
CA LEU A 136 -9.93 -1.19 -13.61
C LEU A 136 -9.10 -0.19 -14.43
N CYS A 137 -8.54 -0.63 -15.56
CA CYS A 137 -7.84 0.21 -16.52
C CYS A 137 -8.78 0.55 -17.69
N ASP A 138 -9.76 1.42 -17.44
CA ASP A 138 -10.25 2.29 -18.51
C ASP A 138 -9.40 3.57 -18.44
N GLU A 139 -8.34 3.63 -19.24
CA GLU A 139 -7.64 4.89 -19.52
C GLU A 139 -8.45 5.71 -20.54
N PRO A 140 -8.46 7.06 -20.44
CA PRO A 140 -8.90 7.91 -21.55
C PRO A 140 -7.94 7.87 -22.75
#